data_AF-A0A0G0ZJP2-F1
#
_entry.id   AF-A0A0G0ZJP2-F1
#
_cell.length_a   1.000
_cell.length_b   1.000
_cell.length_c   1.000
_cell.angle_alpha   90.00
_cell.angle_beta   90.00
_cell.angle_gamma   90.00
#
_symmetry.space_group_name_H-M   'P 1'
#
loop_
_entity.id
_entity.type
_entity.pdbx_description
1 polymer ?
#
loop_
_entity_poly.entity_id
_entity_poly.type
_entity_poly.pdbx_seq_one_letter_code
_entity_poly.pdbx_strand_id
1 'polypeptide(L)'
;MLTQRQNAILEFLQKSKQAPQSAILAFIVTKFDAISKPTILRDIGVLLTAGLIEKIGRGRGVIYAPKNKNPFLFHFDPESYFKISQDQREIKKMFNWDIFDYPTNFFTISEIKRLKSANTEYLKKRAKMDRTSLHKEFERLTIELAWKSSHLEGNTYSLLETETLIKEAQEAAGHTKEEAIMILNHKRALDYILESAKQFKILKATHVRAVHSLLIKDLGIPDDFRKIIVRITGTNYQPLDNKFQIEDAVKKIVELINKEENPAAKALLATALISYVQPFVDGNKRTSRLMANAILLAHNWCPLSLRSMDETAYKKAVLLFYEQNSLELLKQLFIEQFEFAVNNYFG
;
A
#
# COMPACT_ATOMS: atom_id res chain seq x y z
N MET A 1 15.53 -7.89 12.39
CA MET A 1 15.87 -6.45 12.34
C MET A 1 17.33 -6.31 11.97
N LEU A 2 17.60 -5.47 10.97
CA LEU A 2 18.97 -5.14 10.57
C LEU A 2 19.56 -4.11 11.54
N THR A 3 20.88 -4.15 11.72
CA THR A 3 21.58 -3.08 12.47
C THR A 3 21.64 -1.80 11.63
N GLN A 4 21.87 -0.64 12.26
CA GLN A 4 22.06 0.64 11.54
C GLN A 4 23.13 0.54 10.44
N ARG A 5 24.21 -0.20 10.70
CA ARG A 5 25.29 -0.42 9.74
C ARG A 5 24.87 -1.32 8.58
N GLN A 6 24.12 -2.39 8.86
CA GLN A 6 23.57 -3.26 7.81
C GLN A 6 22.60 -2.50 6.90
N ASN A 7 21.72 -1.67 7.48
CA ASN A 7 20.85 -0.78 6.71
C ASN A 7 21.66 0.20 5.84
N ALA A 8 22.69 0.83 6.39
CA ALA A 8 23.53 1.75 5.64
C ALA A 8 24.24 1.06 4.45
N ILE A 9 24.76 -0.17 4.63
CA ILE A 9 25.34 -0.96 3.54
C ILE A 9 24.30 -1.25 2.45
N LEU A 10 23.12 -1.69 2.86
CA LEU A 10 22.03 -2.05 1.94
C LEU A 10 21.54 -0.83 1.14
N GLU A 11 21.29 0.29 1.80
CA GLU A 11 20.90 1.56 1.17
C GLU A 11 21.96 2.05 0.19
N PHE A 12 23.24 1.96 0.56
CA PHE A 12 24.35 2.31 -0.32
C PHE A 12 24.33 1.48 -1.61
N LEU A 13 24.17 0.15 -1.49
CA LEU A 13 24.09 -0.76 -2.63
C LEU A 13 22.83 -0.53 -3.47
N GLN A 14 21.70 -0.23 -2.85
CA GLN A 14 20.45 0.12 -3.54
C GLN A 14 20.61 1.40 -4.37
N LYS A 15 21.31 2.42 -3.85
CA LYS A 15 21.60 3.66 -4.57
C LYS A 15 22.66 3.47 -5.67
N SER A 16 23.75 2.77 -5.38
CA SER A 16 24.87 2.58 -6.31
C SER A 16 24.62 1.48 -7.35
N LYS A 17 23.55 0.69 -7.19
CA LYS A 17 23.20 -0.53 -7.95
C LYS A 17 24.17 -1.70 -7.76
N GLN A 18 25.46 -1.42 -7.61
CA GLN A 18 26.49 -2.40 -7.27
C GLN A 18 27.71 -1.68 -6.69
N ALA A 19 28.52 -2.38 -5.91
CA ALA A 19 29.79 -1.85 -5.43
C ALA A 19 30.80 -2.96 -5.10
N PRO A 20 32.10 -2.75 -5.32
CA PRO A 20 33.13 -3.63 -4.78
C PRO A 20 33.20 -3.49 -3.25
N GLN A 21 33.77 -4.51 -2.59
CA GLN A 21 33.96 -4.50 -1.14
C GLN A 21 34.68 -3.25 -0.65
N SER A 22 35.71 -2.79 -1.38
CA SER A 22 36.49 -1.60 -1.02
C SER A 22 35.65 -0.34 -0.93
N ALA A 23 34.69 -0.15 -1.84
CA ALA A 23 33.80 1.00 -1.84
C ALA A 23 32.81 0.95 -0.67
N ILE A 24 32.27 -0.23 -0.34
CA ILE A 24 31.41 -0.42 0.83
C ILE A 24 32.17 -0.09 2.12
N LEU A 25 33.40 -0.57 2.24
CA LEU A 25 34.25 -0.28 3.41
C LEU A 25 34.50 1.23 3.54
N ALA A 26 34.89 1.90 2.44
CA ALA A 26 35.14 3.34 2.45
C ALA A 26 33.88 4.13 2.86
N PHE A 27 32.71 3.77 2.32
CA PHE A 27 31.45 4.42 2.68
C PHE A 27 31.07 4.21 4.16
N ILE A 28 31.28 3.02 4.71
CA ILE A 28 30.93 2.77 6.11
C ILE A 28 31.86 3.52 7.06
N VAL A 29 33.13 3.67 6.73
CA VAL A 29 34.08 4.46 7.54
C VAL A 29 33.72 5.95 7.54
N THR A 30 33.11 6.49 6.49
CA THR A 30 32.66 7.90 6.50
C THR A 30 31.38 8.14 7.30
N LYS A 31 30.55 7.11 7.49
CA LYS A 31 29.30 7.20 8.29
C LYS A 31 29.44 6.74 9.74
N PHE A 32 30.41 5.89 10.04
CA PHE A 32 30.56 5.28 11.36
C PHE A 32 32.04 5.27 11.77
N ASP A 33 32.34 5.83 12.94
CA ASP A 33 33.71 5.92 13.45
C ASP A 33 34.29 4.54 13.81
N ALA A 34 35.57 4.35 13.48
CA ALA A 34 36.44 3.27 13.97
C ALA A 34 35.92 1.82 13.84
N ILE A 35 35.36 1.44 12.68
CA ILE A 35 34.87 0.07 12.44
C ILE A 35 35.90 -0.82 11.74
N SER A 36 36.17 -1.99 12.33
CA SER A 36 37.08 -2.98 11.74
C SER A 36 36.54 -3.63 10.46
N LYS A 37 37.43 -3.91 9.50
CA LYS A 37 37.09 -4.63 8.25
C LYS A 37 36.38 -5.97 8.48
N PRO A 38 36.79 -6.84 9.44
CA PRO A 38 36.07 -8.08 9.73
C PRO A 38 34.62 -7.87 10.15
N THR A 39 34.32 -6.81 10.91
CA THR A 39 32.96 -6.47 11.32
C THR A 39 32.08 -6.17 10.11
N ILE A 40 32.56 -5.33 9.19
CA ILE A 40 31.81 -4.95 7.98
C ILE A 40 31.59 -6.17 7.08
N LEU A 41 32.58 -7.06 6.97
CA LEU A 41 32.44 -8.32 6.24
C LEU A 41 31.38 -9.24 6.85
N ARG A 42 31.26 -9.27 8.19
CA ARG A 42 30.20 -10.02 8.87
C ARG A 42 28.83 -9.45 8.53
N ASP A 43 28.68 -8.13 8.47
CA ASP A 43 27.40 -7.50 8.08
C ASP A 43 27.01 -7.79 6.64
N ILE A 44 27.98 -7.72 5.70
CA ILE A 44 27.77 -8.16 4.32
C ILE A 44 27.31 -9.63 4.30
N GLY A 45 27.94 -10.48 5.11
CA GLY A 45 27.54 -11.88 5.30
C GLY A 45 26.10 -12.03 5.77
N VAL A 46 25.67 -11.23 6.75
CA VAL A 46 24.28 -11.22 7.23
C VAL A 46 23.31 -10.81 6.12
N LEU A 47 23.62 -9.77 5.36
CA LEU A 47 22.78 -9.31 4.24
C LEU A 47 22.68 -10.33 3.10
N LEU A 48 23.75 -11.08 2.83
CA LEU A 48 23.75 -12.20 1.87
C LEU A 48 22.87 -13.35 2.36
N THR A 49 23.01 -13.75 3.63
CA THR A 49 22.19 -14.82 4.23
C THR A 49 20.72 -14.45 4.27
N ALA A 50 20.41 -13.18 4.55
CA ALA A 50 19.05 -12.65 4.50
C ALA A 50 18.49 -12.53 3.07
N GLY A 51 19.31 -12.75 2.03
CA GLY A 51 18.88 -12.65 0.63
C GLY A 51 18.60 -11.22 0.15
N LEU A 52 19.09 -10.20 0.86
CA LEU A 52 18.86 -8.79 0.53
C LEU A 52 19.87 -8.28 -0.50
N ILE A 53 21.06 -8.88 -0.53
CA ILE A 53 22.10 -8.59 -1.52
C ILE A 53 22.59 -9.90 -2.16
N GLU A 54 23.24 -9.78 -3.31
CA GLU A 54 23.93 -10.87 -3.99
C GLU A 54 25.39 -10.55 -4.26
N LYS A 55 26.20 -11.61 -4.31
CA LYS A 55 27.63 -11.55 -4.63
C LYS A 55 27.83 -11.97 -6.08
N ILE A 56 28.48 -11.13 -6.87
CA ILE A 56 28.75 -11.36 -8.30
C ILE A 56 30.26 -11.37 -8.52
N GLY A 57 30.75 -12.31 -9.34
CA GLY A 57 32.17 -12.46 -9.66
C GLY A 57 32.97 -13.35 -8.68
N ARG A 58 34.28 -13.46 -8.92
CA ARG A 58 35.22 -14.30 -8.14
C ARG A 58 36.53 -13.56 -7.87
N GLY A 59 37.22 -13.93 -6.79
CA GLY A 59 38.54 -13.37 -6.44
C GLY A 59 38.51 -11.86 -6.21
N ARG A 60 39.43 -11.12 -6.85
CA ARG A 60 39.54 -9.65 -6.73
C ARG A 60 38.44 -8.88 -7.47
N GLY A 61 37.68 -9.54 -8.36
CA GLY A 61 36.58 -8.94 -9.12
C GLY A 61 35.21 -9.07 -8.46
N VAL A 62 35.16 -9.37 -7.16
CA VAL A 62 33.88 -9.51 -6.44
C VAL A 62 33.22 -8.15 -6.26
N ILE A 63 31.96 -8.09 -6.67
CA ILE A 63 31.06 -6.97 -6.39
C ILE A 63 29.80 -7.48 -5.69
N TYR A 64 29.16 -6.58 -4.95
CA TYR A 64 27.89 -6.81 -4.28
C TYR A 64 26.83 -5.94 -4.93
N ALA A 65 25.61 -6.45 -5.03
CA ALA A 65 24.46 -5.75 -5.59
C ALA A 65 23.21 -6.07 -4.76
N PRO A 66 22.19 -5.19 -4.71
CA PRO A 66 20.92 -5.54 -4.09
C PRO A 66 20.30 -6.72 -4.85
N LYS A 67 19.68 -7.66 -4.12
CA LYS A 67 19.07 -8.84 -4.75
C LYS A 67 17.91 -8.44 -5.65
N ASN A 68 17.13 -7.47 -5.19
CA ASN A 68 16.11 -6.84 -6.01
C ASN A 68 16.72 -5.70 -6.81
N LYS A 69 16.61 -5.78 -8.14
CA LYS A 69 17.09 -4.74 -9.04
C LYS A 69 16.02 -3.69 -9.37
N ASN A 70 14.77 -3.94 -8.99
CA ASN A 70 13.68 -3.00 -9.15
C ASN A 70 13.70 -2.00 -7.97
N PRO A 71 13.96 -0.70 -8.20
CA PRO A 71 13.95 0.31 -7.14
C PRO A 71 12.62 0.38 -6.39
N PHE A 72 11.54 -0.03 -7.04
CA PHE A 72 10.19 -0.07 -6.49
C PHE A 72 9.96 -1.17 -5.45
N LEU A 73 10.93 -2.05 -5.25
CA LEU A 73 10.88 -3.15 -4.30
C LEU A 73 12.18 -3.23 -3.48
N PHE A 74 12.90 -2.11 -3.39
CA PHE A 74 14.05 -1.96 -2.53
C PHE A 74 13.66 -2.09 -1.06
N HIS A 75 14.54 -2.72 -0.29
CA HIS A 75 14.24 -3.02 1.09
C HIS A 75 14.59 -1.86 2.01
N PHE A 76 13.70 -1.61 2.96
CA PHE A 76 13.89 -0.64 4.03
C PHE A 76 13.31 -1.23 5.32
N ASP A 77 14.14 -1.36 6.35
CA ASP A 77 13.68 -1.80 7.68
C ASP A 77 12.86 -0.67 8.32
N PRO A 78 11.53 -0.84 8.51
CA PRO A 78 10.66 0.26 8.95
C PRO A 78 11.01 0.77 10.34
N GLU A 79 11.42 -0.12 11.26
CA GLU A 79 11.79 0.30 12.62
C GLU A 79 13.05 1.17 12.63
N SER A 80 14.01 0.88 11.77
CA SER A 80 15.21 1.70 11.62
C SER A 80 14.93 2.99 10.87
N TYR A 81 14.13 2.93 9.81
CA TYR A 81 13.80 4.06 8.96
C TYR A 81 13.04 5.16 9.73
N PHE A 82 12.03 4.78 10.52
CA PHE A 82 11.20 5.72 11.28
C PHE A 82 11.79 6.14 12.63
N LYS A 83 12.93 5.57 13.05
CA LYS A 83 13.73 6.14 14.17
C LYS A 83 14.39 7.47 13.81
N ILE A 84 14.64 7.70 12.52
CA ILE A 84 15.15 8.97 12.02
C ILE A 84 13.98 9.96 11.94
N SER A 85 14.18 11.14 12.54
CA SER A 85 13.17 12.21 12.54
C SER A 85 12.83 12.63 11.10
N GLN A 86 11.58 13.05 10.88
CA GLN A 86 11.06 13.41 9.55
C GLN A 86 11.96 14.42 8.79
N ASP A 87 12.57 15.37 9.50
CA ASP A 87 13.40 16.41 8.90
C ASP A 87 14.81 15.93 8.53
N GLN A 88 15.25 14.81 9.11
CA GLN A 88 16.57 14.22 8.86
C GLN A 88 16.51 13.04 7.88
N ARG A 89 15.32 12.53 7.54
CA ARG A 89 15.18 11.42 6.58
C ARG A 89 15.60 11.87 5.18
N GLU A 90 16.41 11.04 4.52
CA GLU A 90 16.75 11.20 3.10
C GLU A 90 15.60 10.69 2.23
N ILE A 91 14.79 11.58 1.66
CA ILE A 91 13.55 11.22 0.94
C ILE A 91 13.49 11.82 -0.46
N LYS A 92 12.62 11.24 -1.30
CA LYS A 92 12.11 11.91 -2.51
C LYS A 92 11.07 12.95 -2.09
N LYS A 93 11.49 14.23 -2.06
CA LYS A 93 10.65 15.32 -1.53
C LYS A 93 9.46 15.67 -2.43
N MET A 94 9.57 15.50 -3.73
CA MET A 94 8.53 15.83 -4.72
C MET A 94 7.95 14.57 -5.36
N PHE A 95 6.78 14.70 -5.99
CA PHE A 95 6.19 13.64 -6.81
C PHE A 95 7.20 13.13 -7.86
N ASN A 96 7.41 11.83 -7.88
CA ASN A 96 8.31 11.16 -8.82
C ASN A 96 7.51 10.66 -10.04
N TRP A 97 7.73 11.25 -11.21
CA TRP A 97 7.06 10.85 -12.46
C TRP A 97 7.61 9.55 -13.05
N ASP A 98 8.87 9.19 -12.76
CA ASP A 98 9.50 7.94 -13.20
C ASP A 98 8.78 6.71 -12.63
N ILE A 99 7.88 6.92 -11.66
CA ILE A 99 6.99 5.91 -11.08
C ILE A 99 6.19 5.13 -12.11
N PHE A 100 5.88 5.76 -13.25
CA PHE A 100 5.09 5.17 -14.32
C PHE A 100 5.92 4.33 -15.31
N ASP A 101 7.25 4.45 -15.26
CA ASP A 101 8.17 3.75 -16.17
C ASP A 101 8.76 2.48 -15.54
N TYR A 102 8.47 2.21 -14.26
CA TYR A 102 9.02 1.05 -13.57
C TYR A 102 8.47 -0.29 -14.07
N PRO A 103 9.27 -1.37 -14.02
CA PRO A 103 8.84 -2.71 -14.41
C PRO A 103 7.67 -3.20 -13.56
N THR A 104 6.67 -3.79 -14.21
CA THR A 104 5.40 -4.23 -13.60
C THR A 104 5.46 -5.55 -12.82
N ASN A 105 6.63 -6.21 -12.76
CA ASN A 105 6.82 -7.47 -12.03
C ASN A 105 6.97 -7.24 -10.51
N PHE A 106 5.89 -6.78 -9.85
CA PHE A 106 5.90 -6.44 -8.41
C PHE A 106 5.93 -7.68 -7.50
N PHE A 107 5.34 -8.77 -7.98
CA PHE A 107 5.29 -10.04 -7.27
C PHE A 107 6.27 -11.04 -7.88
N THR A 108 6.93 -11.80 -7.02
CA THR A 108 7.69 -12.98 -7.42
C THR A 108 6.75 -14.09 -7.88
N ILE A 109 7.27 -15.05 -8.66
CA ILE A 109 6.51 -16.22 -9.11
C ILE A 109 5.89 -16.98 -7.93
N SER A 110 6.63 -17.09 -6.81
CA SER A 110 6.15 -17.75 -5.59
C SER A 110 4.97 -17.00 -4.96
N GLU A 111 5.07 -15.67 -4.84
CA GLU A 111 3.99 -14.82 -4.31
C GLU A 111 2.74 -14.89 -5.20
N ILE A 112 2.89 -14.85 -6.53
CA ILE A 112 1.76 -14.99 -7.46
C ILE A 112 1.08 -16.36 -7.29
N LYS A 113 1.87 -17.44 -7.16
CA LYS A 113 1.34 -18.79 -6.97
C LYS A 113 0.56 -18.89 -5.66
N ARG A 114 1.11 -18.32 -4.57
CA ARG A 114 0.50 -18.26 -3.24
C ARG A 114 -0.86 -17.53 -3.28
N LEU A 115 -0.89 -16.32 -3.84
CA LEU A 115 -2.11 -15.53 -4.00
C LEU A 115 -3.18 -16.23 -4.86
N LYS A 116 -2.79 -16.83 -6.00
CA LYS A 116 -3.71 -17.59 -6.86
C LYS A 116 -4.28 -18.82 -6.15
N SER A 117 -3.46 -19.51 -5.35
CA SER A 117 -3.90 -20.66 -4.55
C SER A 117 -4.95 -20.21 -3.52
N ALA A 118 -4.67 -19.15 -2.77
CA ALA A 118 -5.62 -18.58 -1.80
C ALA A 118 -6.92 -18.14 -2.49
N ASN A 119 -6.84 -17.48 -3.65
CA ASN A 119 -8.05 -17.09 -4.39
C ASN A 119 -8.86 -18.29 -4.89
N THR A 120 -8.19 -19.39 -5.26
CA THR A 120 -8.87 -20.63 -5.64
C THR A 120 -9.67 -21.21 -4.48
N GLU A 121 -9.14 -21.12 -3.25
CA GLU A 121 -9.88 -21.51 -2.05
C GLU A 121 -11.10 -20.62 -1.83
N TYR A 122 -10.95 -19.30 -1.92
CA TYR A 122 -12.08 -18.36 -1.86
C TYR A 122 -13.19 -18.70 -2.87
N LEU A 123 -12.82 -18.96 -4.13
CA LEU A 123 -13.79 -19.33 -5.17
C LEU A 123 -14.50 -20.64 -4.84
N LYS A 124 -13.79 -21.64 -4.29
CA LYS A 124 -14.40 -22.91 -3.84
C LYS A 124 -15.38 -22.70 -2.71
N LYS A 125 -15.06 -21.86 -1.72
CA LYS A 125 -15.96 -21.61 -0.59
C LYS A 125 -17.20 -20.82 -1.05
N ARG A 126 -17.00 -19.76 -1.85
CA ARG A 126 -18.07 -18.97 -2.47
C ARG A 126 -19.02 -19.83 -3.32
N ALA A 127 -18.51 -20.82 -4.06
CA ALA A 127 -19.34 -21.69 -4.90
C ALA A 127 -20.28 -22.62 -4.10
N LYS A 128 -20.01 -22.84 -2.81
CA LYS A 128 -20.86 -23.66 -1.92
C LYS A 128 -21.96 -22.85 -1.22
N MET A 129 -21.88 -21.51 -1.29
CA MET A 129 -22.80 -20.63 -0.59
C MET A 129 -24.06 -20.38 -1.42
N ASP A 130 -25.21 -20.42 -0.77
CA ASP A 130 -26.44 -19.89 -1.35
C ASP A 130 -26.41 -18.35 -1.34
N ARG A 131 -27.41 -17.74 -2.00
CA ARG A 131 -27.49 -16.28 -2.13
C ARG A 131 -27.58 -15.58 -0.77
N THR A 132 -28.29 -16.16 0.18
CA THR A 132 -28.50 -15.60 1.52
C THR A 132 -27.22 -15.60 2.34
N SER A 133 -26.50 -16.73 2.37
CA SER A 133 -25.23 -16.85 3.10
C SER A 133 -24.17 -15.95 2.49
N LEU A 134 -24.09 -15.88 1.16
CA LEU A 134 -23.17 -14.99 0.47
C LEU A 134 -23.45 -13.52 0.80
N HIS A 135 -24.72 -13.12 0.85
CA HIS A 135 -25.12 -11.77 1.22
C HIS A 135 -24.68 -11.44 2.66
N LYS A 136 -24.90 -12.34 3.62
CA LYS A 136 -24.46 -12.16 5.02
C LYS A 136 -22.94 -12.02 5.15
N GLU A 137 -22.17 -12.79 4.40
CA GLU A 137 -20.71 -12.69 4.41
C GLU A 137 -20.22 -11.36 3.84
N PHE A 138 -20.86 -10.87 2.77
CA PHE A 138 -20.56 -9.53 2.25
C PHE A 138 -21.00 -8.42 3.20
N GLU A 139 -22.14 -8.56 3.89
CA GLU A 139 -22.57 -7.60 4.91
C GLU A 139 -21.54 -7.51 6.05
N ARG A 140 -21.11 -8.66 6.60
CA ARG A 140 -20.08 -8.72 7.64
C ARG A 140 -18.77 -8.07 7.17
N LEU A 141 -18.30 -8.42 5.97
CA LEU A 141 -17.10 -7.82 5.39
C LEU A 141 -17.25 -6.31 5.22
N THR A 142 -18.44 -5.85 4.82
CA THR A 142 -18.74 -4.42 4.62
C THR A 142 -18.62 -3.64 5.92
N ILE A 143 -19.21 -4.15 7.01
CA ILE A 143 -19.15 -3.52 8.34
C ILE A 143 -17.70 -3.42 8.80
N GLU A 144 -16.96 -4.53 8.78
CA GLU A 144 -15.59 -4.58 9.27
C GLU A 144 -14.63 -3.73 8.41
N LEU A 145 -14.82 -3.70 7.09
CA LEU A 145 -14.02 -2.88 6.19
C LEU A 145 -14.35 -1.38 6.37
N ALA A 146 -15.63 -1.01 6.49
CA ALA A 146 -16.04 0.38 6.72
C ALA A 146 -15.49 0.92 8.03
N TRP A 147 -15.56 0.11 9.09
CA TRP A 147 -14.92 0.39 10.38
C TRP A 147 -13.41 0.59 10.21
N LYS A 148 -12.70 -0.45 9.75
CA LYS A 148 -11.24 -0.45 9.78
C LYS A 148 -10.62 0.57 8.83
N SER A 149 -11.22 0.77 7.66
CA SER A 149 -10.77 1.79 6.69
C SER A 149 -10.97 3.21 7.23
N SER A 150 -12.02 3.46 8.01
CA SER A 150 -12.24 4.76 8.66
C SER A 150 -11.31 4.94 9.87
N HIS A 151 -11.10 3.88 10.64
CA HIS A 151 -10.20 3.87 11.81
C HIS A 151 -8.74 4.17 11.42
N LEU A 152 -8.28 3.67 10.26
CA LEU A 152 -6.96 4.00 9.71
C LEU A 152 -6.77 5.51 9.44
N GLU A 153 -7.87 6.26 9.29
CA GLU A 153 -7.88 7.72 9.13
C GLU A 153 -8.18 8.47 10.44
N GLY A 154 -8.26 7.78 11.58
CA GLY A 154 -8.45 8.37 12.90
C GLY A 154 -9.89 8.39 13.41
N ASN A 155 -10.83 7.73 12.72
CA ASN A 155 -12.19 7.56 13.23
C ASN A 155 -12.19 6.70 14.50
N THR A 156 -12.94 7.12 15.52
CA THR A 156 -12.89 6.55 16.87
C THR A 156 -13.97 5.52 17.18
N TYR A 157 -14.90 5.26 16.26
CA TYR A 157 -15.90 4.20 16.44
C TYR A 157 -15.23 2.83 16.65
N SER A 158 -15.77 2.07 17.58
CA SER A 158 -15.50 0.64 17.71
C SER A 158 -16.23 -0.16 16.62
N LEU A 159 -15.86 -1.43 16.48
CA LEU A 159 -16.50 -2.34 15.54
C LEU A 159 -17.99 -2.57 15.89
N LEU A 160 -18.32 -2.69 17.19
CA LEU A 160 -19.70 -2.89 17.64
C LEU A 160 -20.56 -1.66 17.37
N GLU A 161 -20.05 -0.46 17.65
CA GLU A 161 -20.74 0.80 17.35
C GLU A 161 -20.94 0.97 15.84
N THR A 162 -19.98 0.54 15.02
CA THR A 162 -20.10 0.54 13.56
C THR A 162 -21.18 -0.42 13.09
N GLU A 163 -21.28 -1.61 13.68
CA GLU A 163 -22.33 -2.58 13.38
C GLU A 163 -23.72 -2.02 13.72
N THR A 164 -23.89 -1.47 14.92
CA THR A 164 -25.14 -0.81 15.35
C THR A 164 -25.50 0.36 14.42
N LEU A 165 -24.52 1.20 14.05
CA LEU A 165 -24.75 2.30 13.13
C LEU A 165 -25.25 1.83 11.75
N ILE A 166 -24.63 0.78 11.19
CA ILE A 166 -24.98 0.29 9.85
C ILE A 166 -26.31 -0.47 9.85
N LYS A 167 -26.56 -1.32 10.86
CA LYS A 167 -27.73 -2.21 10.89
C LYS A 167 -28.98 -1.55 11.46
N GLU A 168 -28.81 -0.69 12.45
CA GLU A 168 -29.92 -0.12 13.23
C GLU A 168 -30.09 1.38 13.00
N ALA A 169 -29.21 2.00 12.20
CA ALA A 169 -29.18 3.44 11.95
C ALA A 169 -29.06 4.28 13.23
N GLN A 170 -28.43 3.72 14.26
CA GLN A 170 -28.26 4.35 15.56
C GLN A 170 -26.83 4.86 15.74
N GLU A 171 -26.69 6.17 15.92
CA GLU A 171 -25.40 6.81 16.22
C GLU A 171 -24.93 6.49 17.65
N ALA A 172 -23.63 6.24 17.81
CA ALA A 172 -23.03 6.01 19.12
C ALA A 172 -22.79 7.33 19.86
N ALA A 173 -22.96 7.33 21.18
CA ALA A 173 -22.75 8.51 22.00
C ALA A 173 -21.25 8.84 22.11
N GLY A 174 -20.91 10.13 22.12
CA GLY A 174 -19.53 10.58 22.31
C GLY A 174 -18.69 10.72 21.03
N HIS A 175 -19.25 10.42 19.86
CA HIS A 175 -18.61 10.61 18.56
C HIS A 175 -19.20 11.79 17.78
N THR A 176 -18.45 12.26 16.80
CA THR A 176 -18.90 13.32 15.88
C THR A 176 -19.84 12.78 14.81
N LYS A 177 -20.69 13.65 14.24
CA LYS A 177 -21.55 13.28 13.10
C LYS A 177 -20.73 12.92 11.87
N GLU A 178 -19.62 13.62 11.68
CA GLU A 178 -18.68 13.39 10.59
C GLU A 178 -18.12 11.96 10.64
N GLU A 179 -17.79 11.45 11.82
CA GLU A 179 -17.34 10.06 11.98
C GLU A 179 -18.41 9.04 11.59
N ALA A 180 -19.66 9.26 11.99
CA ALA A 180 -20.78 8.41 11.57
C ALA A 180 -20.98 8.44 10.04
N ILE A 181 -20.96 9.65 9.45
CA ILE A 181 -21.09 9.85 8.00
C ILE A 181 -19.96 9.15 7.25
N MET A 182 -18.72 9.23 7.72
CA MET A 182 -17.58 8.54 7.11
C MET A 182 -17.81 7.03 6.97
N ILE A 183 -18.33 6.38 8.01
CA ILE A 183 -18.63 4.95 8.03
C ILE A 183 -19.78 4.62 7.06
N LEU A 184 -20.88 5.37 7.15
CA LEU A 184 -22.05 5.18 6.28
C LEU A 184 -21.71 5.40 4.80
N ASN A 185 -20.87 6.39 4.49
CA ASN A 185 -20.40 6.64 3.14
C ASN A 185 -19.50 5.52 2.63
N HIS A 186 -18.62 4.99 3.48
CA HIS A 186 -17.79 3.85 3.12
C HIS A 186 -18.64 2.62 2.79
N LYS A 187 -19.69 2.37 3.57
CA LYS A 187 -20.68 1.32 3.32
C LYS A 187 -21.37 1.51 1.97
N ARG A 188 -21.93 2.70 1.72
CA ARG A 188 -22.60 3.04 0.44
C ARG A 188 -21.68 2.91 -0.76
N ALA A 189 -20.42 3.35 -0.63
CA ALA A 189 -19.43 3.24 -1.69
C ALA A 189 -19.11 1.78 -2.02
N LEU A 190 -19.04 0.90 -1.01
CA LEU A 190 -18.84 -0.53 -1.24
C LEU A 190 -20.07 -1.21 -1.84
N ASP A 191 -21.28 -0.86 -1.42
CA ASP A 191 -22.51 -1.38 -2.05
C ASP A 191 -22.52 -1.05 -3.55
N TYR A 192 -22.24 0.22 -3.90
CA TYR A 192 -22.12 0.67 -5.28
C TYR A 192 -21.11 -0.18 -6.06
N ILE A 193 -19.94 -0.44 -5.47
CA ILE A 193 -18.91 -1.30 -6.07
C ILE A 193 -19.41 -2.74 -6.26
N LEU A 194 -20.11 -3.32 -5.28
CA LEU A 194 -20.62 -4.69 -5.37
C LEU A 194 -21.69 -4.82 -6.47
N GLU A 195 -22.60 -3.85 -6.57
CA GLU A 195 -23.65 -3.81 -7.58
C GLU A 195 -23.10 -3.57 -9.00
N SER A 196 -22.02 -2.80 -9.11
CA SER A 196 -21.43 -2.39 -10.39
C SER A 196 -20.06 -3.00 -10.69
N ALA A 197 -19.67 -4.08 -10.00
CA ALA A 197 -18.30 -4.63 -10.01
C ALA A 197 -17.72 -4.83 -11.41
N LYS A 198 -18.53 -5.26 -12.39
CA LYS A 198 -18.10 -5.47 -13.79
C LYS A 198 -17.54 -4.20 -14.44
N GLN A 199 -17.99 -3.01 -14.04
CA GLN A 199 -17.53 -1.73 -14.58
C GLN A 199 -16.06 -1.46 -14.24
N PHE A 200 -15.55 -2.04 -13.15
CA PHE A 200 -14.17 -1.85 -12.69
C PHE A 200 -13.16 -2.80 -13.35
N LYS A 201 -13.58 -3.65 -14.31
CA LYS A 201 -12.64 -4.47 -15.10
C LYS A 201 -11.71 -3.63 -15.98
N ILE A 202 -12.22 -2.53 -16.51
CA ILE A 202 -11.46 -1.52 -17.26
C ILE A 202 -11.66 -0.20 -16.54
N LEU A 203 -10.64 0.25 -15.83
CA LEU A 203 -10.73 1.47 -15.05
C LEU A 203 -10.75 2.70 -15.94
N LYS A 204 -11.42 3.74 -15.45
CA LYS A 204 -11.43 5.10 -15.99
C LYS A 204 -11.20 6.05 -14.83
N ALA A 205 -10.66 7.24 -15.10
CA ALA A 205 -10.49 8.29 -14.07
C ALA A 205 -11.83 8.65 -13.40
N THR A 206 -12.95 8.56 -14.15
CA THR A 206 -14.30 8.77 -13.63
C THR A 206 -14.70 7.75 -12.55
N HIS A 207 -14.19 6.51 -12.58
CA HIS A 207 -14.46 5.54 -11.52
C HIS A 207 -13.80 5.96 -10.20
N VAL A 208 -12.56 6.48 -10.26
CA VAL A 208 -11.85 6.99 -9.08
C VAL A 208 -12.61 8.17 -8.46
N ARG A 209 -13.09 9.10 -9.31
CA ARG A 209 -13.91 10.23 -8.86
C ARG A 209 -15.25 9.75 -8.27
N ALA A 210 -15.97 8.84 -8.93
CA ALA A 210 -17.25 8.35 -8.45
C ALA A 210 -17.15 7.69 -7.06
N VAL A 211 -16.15 6.84 -6.83
CA VAL A 211 -15.90 6.24 -5.52
C VAL A 211 -15.54 7.30 -4.48
N HIS A 212 -14.74 8.30 -4.85
CA HIS A 212 -14.43 9.43 -3.97
C HIS A 212 -15.68 10.25 -3.60
N SER A 213 -16.51 10.65 -4.58
CA SER A 213 -17.74 11.41 -4.35
C SER A 213 -18.69 10.70 -3.38
N LEU A 214 -18.78 9.37 -3.44
CA LEU A 214 -19.56 8.57 -2.48
C LEU A 214 -18.95 8.60 -1.08
N LEU A 215 -17.62 8.55 -0.97
CA LEU A 215 -16.89 8.55 0.31
C LEU A 215 -16.98 9.90 1.04
N ILE A 216 -17.02 11.01 0.31
CA ILE A 216 -16.99 12.36 0.90
C ILE A 216 -18.35 13.03 1.03
N LYS A 217 -19.42 12.37 0.58
CA LYS A 217 -20.77 12.93 0.55
C LYS A 217 -21.16 13.47 1.94
N ASP A 218 -21.71 14.67 2.00
CA ASP A 218 -22.17 15.32 3.24
C ASP A 218 -21.06 15.60 4.28
N LEU A 219 -19.77 15.51 3.91
CA LEU A 219 -18.63 15.89 4.76
C LEU A 219 -18.09 17.31 4.47
N GLY A 220 -18.76 18.08 3.61
CA GLY A 220 -18.31 19.43 3.24
C GLY A 220 -17.01 19.47 2.41
N ILE A 221 -16.59 18.33 1.86
CA ILE A 221 -15.37 18.20 1.06
C ILE A 221 -15.74 18.28 -0.44
N PRO A 222 -14.99 19.03 -1.27
CA PRO A 222 -15.20 19.06 -2.72
C PRO A 222 -15.02 17.67 -3.37
N ASP A 223 -15.87 17.34 -4.33
CA ASP A 223 -15.96 16.02 -4.99
C ASP A 223 -15.18 15.91 -6.31
N ASP A 224 -14.38 16.94 -6.64
CA ASP A 224 -13.51 16.98 -7.82
C ASP A 224 -12.03 17.02 -7.41
N PHE A 225 -11.14 16.85 -8.39
CA PHE A 225 -9.71 16.97 -8.17
C PHE A 225 -9.35 18.34 -7.60
N ARG A 226 -8.47 18.31 -6.60
CA ARG A 226 -8.11 19.52 -5.86
C ARG A 226 -7.37 20.52 -6.73
N LYS A 227 -7.55 21.79 -6.39
CA LYS A 227 -6.84 22.95 -6.96
C LYS A 227 -5.92 23.63 -5.93
N ILE A 228 -5.81 23.02 -4.74
CA ILE A 228 -5.06 23.54 -3.61
C ILE A 228 -3.90 22.60 -3.27
N ILE A 229 -2.89 23.15 -2.63
CA ILE A 229 -1.78 22.38 -2.07
C ILE A 229 -2.26 21.65 -0.82
N VAL A 230 -1.84 20.39 -0.66
CA VAL A 230 -2.07 19.60 0.56
C VAL A 230 -0.73 19.15 1.12
N ARG A 231 -0.69 18.94 2.43
CA ARG A 231 0.45 18.35 3.13
C ARG A 231 0.00 17.06 3.80
N ILE A 232 0.94 16.14 3.98
CA ILE A 232 0.67 14.83 4.58
C ILE A 232 1.39 14.77 5.91
N THR A 233 0.65 14.59 7.00
CA THR A 233 1.22 14.46 8.34
C THR A 233 2.20 13.28 8.41
N GLY A 234 3.36 13.51 9.03
CA GLY A 234 4.38 12.49 9.24
C GLY A 234 5.39 12.33 8.11
N THR A 235 5.32 13.15 7.05
CA THR A 235 6.32 13.17 5.96
C THR A 235 6.56 14.56 5.38
N ASN A 236 7.78 14.78 4.90
CA ASN A 236 8.18 15.97 4.14
C ASN A 236 7.93 15.83 2.63
N TYR A 237 7.37 14.70 2.19
CA TYR A 237 6.95 14.51 0.80
C TYR A 237 5.81 15.47 0.43
N GLN A 238 5.92 16.06 -0.76
CA GLN A 238 4.96 16.98 -1.34
C GLN A 238 4.33 16.35 -2.58
N PRO A 239 3.01 16.08 -2.57
CA PRO A 239 2.30 15.61 -3.75
C PRO A 239 2.17 16.73 -4.79
N LEU A 240 1.70 16.38 -5.98
CA LEU A 240 1.44 17.32 -7.08
C LEU A 240 0.58 18.50 -6.61
N ASP A 241 0.89 19.73 -7.00
CA ASP A 241 0.15 20.93 -6.60
C ASP A 241 -0.78 21.48 -7.71
N ASN A 242 -0.60 21.00 -8.94
CA ASN A 242 -1.31 21.47 -10.11
C ASN A 242 -2.43 20.50 -10.55
N LYS A 243 -3.66 21.02 -10.75
CA LYS A 243 -4.81 20.20 -11.15
C LYS A 243 -4.60 19.43 -12.46
N PHE A 244 -3.96 20.03 -13.47
CA PHE A 244 -3.69 19.34 -14.75
C PHE A 244 -2.70 18.20 -14.59
N GLN A 245 -1.68 18.38 -13.75
CA GLN A 245 -0.74 17.31 -13.41
C GLN A 245 -1.41 16.20 -12.60
N ILE A 246 -2.29 16.55 -11.66
CA ILE A 246 -3.09 15.56 -10.91
C ILE A 246 -3.95 14.73 -11.87
N GLU A 247 -4.64 15.39 -12.81
CA GLU A 247 -5.45 14.72 -13.83
C GLU A 247 -4.62 13.78 -14.71
N ASP A 248 -3.47 14.24 -15.19
CA ASP A 248 -2.55 13.41 -15.99
C ASP A 248 -2.00 12.23 -15.18
N ALA A 249 -1.62 12.44 -13.92
CA ALA A 249 -1.16 11.38 -13.04
C ALA A 249 -2.26 10.33 -12.79
N VAL A 250 -3.50 10.74 -12.51
CA VAL A 250 -4.63 9.80 -12.36
C VAL A 250 -4.89 9.03 -13.65
N LYS A 251 -4.80 9.69 -14.81
CA LYS A 251 -4.92 9.02 -16.11
C LYS A 251 -3.83 7.97 -16.31
N LYS A 252 -2.56 8.31 -16.05
CA LYS A 252 -1.42 7.38 -16.13
C LYS A 252 -1.54 6.22 -15.14
N ILE A 253 -2.05 6.46 -13.93
CA ILE A 253 -2.35 5.39 -12.96
C ILE A 253 -3.35 4.40 -13.55
N VAL A 254 -4.45 4.91 -14.10
CA VAL A 254 -5.51 4.07 -14.68
C VAL A 254 -4.98 3.28 -15.88
N GLU A 255 -4.19 3.90 -16.75
CA GLU A 255 -3.55 3.22 -17.90
C GLU A 255 -2.59 2.12 -17.43
N LEU A 256 -1.74 2.39 -16.44
CA LEU A 256 -0.82 1.42 -15.86
C LEU A 256 -1.57 0.23 -15.24
N ILE A 257 -2.61 0.50 -14.44
CA ILE A 257 -3.43 -0.55 -13.84
C ILE A 257 -4.14 -1.37 -14.92
N ASN A 258 -4.66 -0.73 -15.97
CA ASN A 258 -5.34 -1.46 -17.05
C ASN A 258 -4.40 -2.36 -17.84
N LYS A 259 -3.13 -1.95 -18.04
CA LYS A 259 -2.08 -2.74 -18.72
C LYS A 259 -1.59 -3.94 -17.90
N GLU A 260 -1.61 -3.85 -16.58
CA GLU A 260 -1.26 -4.97 -15.70
C GLU A 260 -2.27 -6.12 -15.88
N GLU A 261 -1.83 -7.38 -15.89
CA GLU A 261 -2.73 -8.53 -16.06
C GLU A 261 -3.18 -9.11 -14.72
N ASN A 262 -2.30 -9.11 -13.72
CA ASN A 262 -2.54 -9.75 -12.44
C ASN A 262 -3.45 -8.87 -11.54
N PRO A 263 -4.65 -9.35 -11.13
CA PRO A 263 -5.57 -8.56 -10.31
C PRO A 263 -5.00 -8.12 -8.96
N ALA A 264 -4.11 -8.90 -8.34
CA ALA A 264 -3.43 -8.50 -7.11
C ALA A 264 -2.46 -7.32 -7.36
N ALA A 265 -1.74 -7.33 -8.48
CA ALA A 265 -0.87 -6.22 -8.87
C ALA A 265 -1.68 -4.96 -9.21
N LYS A 266 -2.78 -5.11 -9.95
CA LYS A 266 -3.73 -4.01 -10.18
C LYS A 266 -4.20 -3.37 -8.86
N ALA A 267 -4.61 -4.18 -7.89
CA ALA A 267 -5.12 -3.72 -6.60
C ALA A 267 -4.04 -3.06 -5.72
N LEU A 268 -2.82 -3.62 -5.69
CA LEU A 268 -1.67 -3.03 -5.00
C LEU A 268 -1.30 -1.67 -5.61
N LEU A 269 -1.24 -1.58 -6.93
CA LEU A 269 -0.98 -0.33 -7.65
C LEU A 269 -2.04 0.73 -7.36
N ALA A 270 -3.33 0.36 -7.36
CA ALA A 270 -4.41 1.27 -6.99
C ALA A 270 -4.26 1.81 -5.57
N THR A 271 -3.98 0.92 -4.60
CA THR A 271 -3.77 1.29 -3.20
C THR A 271 -2.63 2.30 -3.06
N ALA A 272 -1.49 2.01 -3.69
CA ALA A 272 -0.27 2.77 -3.54
C ALA A 272 -0.34 4.10 -4.30
N LEU A 273 -0.58 4.06 -5.62
CA LEU A 273 -0.41 5.21 -6.49
C LEU A 273 -1.49 6.28 -6.33
N ILE A 274 -2.76 5.88 -6.14
CA ILE A 274 -3.85 6.85 -5.90
C ILE A 274 -3.56 7.62 -4.61
N SER A 275 -3.10 6.90 -3.57
CA SER A 275 -2.76 7.55 -2.30
C SER A 275 -1.50 8.42 -2.41
N TYR A 276 -0.55 8.09 -3.28
CA TYR A 276 0.67 8.88 -3.51
C TYR A 276 0.43 10.18 -4.28
N VAL A 277 -0.46 10.16 -5.28
CA VAL A 277 -0.86 11.36 -6.04
C VAL A 277 -1.65 12.35 -5.17
N GLN A 278 -2.42 11.86 -4.19
CA GLN A 278 -3.34 12.66 -3.39
C GLN A 278 -4.25 13.54 -4.27
N PRO A 279 -5.08 12.96 -5.17
CA PRO A 279 -5.83 13.74 -6.16
C PRO A 279 -6.93 14.65 -5.59
N PHE A 280 -7.39 14.38 -4.37
CA PHE A 280 -8.50 15.08 -3.72
C PHE A 280 -8.04 15.85 -2.47
N VAL A 281 -8.89 16.74 -1.97
CA VAL A 281 -8.63 17.52 -0.74
C VAL A 281 -8.51 16.60 0.48
N ASP A 282 -9.40 15.61 0.59
CA ASP A 282 -9.36 14.53 1.58
C ASP A 282 -10.03 13.26 1.01
N GLY A 283 -9.89 12.13 1.68
CA GLY A 283 -10.48 10.84 1.29
C GLY A 283 -9.57 9.97 0.43
N ASN A 284 -8.39 10.46 0.04
CA ASN A 284 -7.49 9.80 -0.92
C ASN A 284 -7.15 8.34 -0.57
N LYS A 285 -6.85 8.06 0.69
CA LYS A 285 -6.47 6.72 1.15
C LYS A 285 -7.68 5.77 1.26
N ARG A 286 -8.85 6.28 1.66
CA ARG A 286 -10.12 5.54 1.63
C ARG A 286 -10.50 5.18 0.19
N THR A 287 -10.37 6.15 -0.73
CA THR A 287 -10.59 5.92 -2.16
C THR A 287 -9.62 4.88 -2.70
N SER A 288 -8.33 4.95 -2.37
CA SER A 288 -7.35 3.98 -2.89
C SER A 288 -7.64 2.54 -2.44
N ARG A 289 -8.03 2.35 -1.16
CA ARG A 289 -8.42 1.04 -0.61
C ARG A 289 -9.70 0.50 -1.26
N LEU A 290 -10.73 1.33 -1.44
CA LEU A 290 -11.96 0.91 -2.12
C LEU A 290 -11.75 0.61 -3.61
N MET A 291 -10.92 1.40 -4.30
CA MET A 291 -10.55 1.12 -5.69
C MET A 291 -9.81 -0.23 -5.81
N ALA A 292 -8.95 -0.57 -4.86
CA ALA A 292 -8.30 -1.88 -4.80
C ALA A 292 -9.33 -3.02 -4.66
N ASN A 293 -10.31 -2.88 -3.76
CA ASN A 293 -11.39 -3.87 -3.63
C ASN A 293 -12.31 -3.92 -4.85
N ALA A 294 -12.59 -2.79 -5.49
CA ALA A 294 -13.38 -2.76 -6.72
C ALA A 294 -12.71 -3.57 -7.85
N ILE A 295 -11.39 -3.43 -7.99
CA ILE A 295 -10.58 -4.24 -8.92
C ILE A 295 -10.66 -5.72 -8.57
N LEU A 296 -10.42 -6.09 -7.30
CA LEU A 296 -10.45 -7.51 -6.89
C LEU A 296 -11.81 -8.13 -7.19
N LEU A 297 -12.89 -7.46 -6.79
CA LEU A 297 -14.26 -7.91 -7.03
C LEU A 297 -14.59 -8.04 -8.53
N ALA A 298 -14.18 -7.07 -9.35
CA ALA A 298 -14.37 -7.11 -10.81
C ALA A 298 -13.72 -8.32 -11.49
N HIS A 299 -12.64 -8.81 -10.90
CA HIS A 299 -11.87 -9.96 -11.39
C HIS A 299 -12.21 -11.28 -10.67
N ASN A 300 -13.25 -11.32 -9.83
CA ASN A 300 -13.61 -12.46 -8.98
C ASN A 300 -12.48 -12.89 -8.02
N TRP A 301 -11.77 -11.91 -7.47
CA TRP A 301 -10.82 -12.11 -6.40
C TRP A 301 -11.44 -11.76 -5.05
N CYS A 302 -10.97 -12.42 -3.99
CA CYS A 302 -11.39 -12.12 -2.63
C CYS A 302 -11.11 -10.64 -2.31
N PRO A 303 -12.10 -9.84 -1.86
CA PRO A 303 -11.85 -8.49 -1.41
C PRO A 303 -11.05 -8.48 -0.10
N LEU A 304 -10.27 -7.43 0.12
CA LEU A 304 -9.57 -7.20 1.37
C LEU A 304 -10.53 -6.70 2.44
N SER A 305 -10.49 -7.32 3.62
CA SER A 305 -11.21 -6.84 4.81
C SER A 305 -10.42 -5.78 5.57
N LEU A 306 -9.08 -5.88 5.57
CA LEU A 306 -8.16 -5.05 6.36
C LEU A 306 -8.34 -5.17 7.89
N ARG A 307 -9.30 -5.95 8.40
CA ARG A 307 -9.64 -6.04 9.84
C ARG A 307 -8.44 -6.30 10.74
N SER A 308 -7.51 -7.16 10.34
CA SER A 308 -6.31 -7.49 11.12
C SER A 308 -5.13 -6.53 10.88
N MET A 309 -5.29 -5.51 10.04
CA MET A 309 -4.24 -4.55 9.73
C MET A 309 -3.80 -3.80 10.99
N ASP A 310 -2.50 -3.86 11.29
CA ASP A 310 -1.90 -2.95 12.27
C ASP A 310 -1.80 -1.54 11.68
N GLU A 311 -2.34 -0.55 12.39
CA GLU A 311 -2.41 0.83 11.89
C GLU A 311 -1.03 1.46 11.79
N THR A 312 -0.14 1.15 12.73
CA THR A 312 1.22 1.70 12.74
C THR A 312 2.01 1.15 11.57
N ALA A 313 1.94 -0.16 11.34
CA ALA A 313 2.56 -0.83 10.20
C ALA A 313 2.03 -0.28 8.88
N TYR A 314 0.71 -0.09 8.74
CA TYR A 314 0.11 0.49 7.54
C TYR A 314 0.56 1.92 7.31
N LYS A 315 0.52 2.78 8.35
CA LYS A 315 1.00 4.17 8.27
C LYS A 315 2.48 4.22 7.88
N LYS A 316 3.32 3.38 8.49
CA LYS A 316 4.75 3.23 8.13
C LYS A 316 4.92 2.81 6.67
N ALA A 317 4.18 1.81 6.19
CA ALA A 317 4.27 1.34 4.81
C ALA A 317 3.85 2.41 3.79
N VAL A 318 2.77 3.16 4.07
CA VAL A 318 2.32 4.26 3.21
C VAL A 318 3.33 5.40 3.18
N LEU A 319 3.84 5.84 4.34
CA LEU A 319 4.82 6.92 4.41
C LEU A 319 6.15 6.51 3.75
N LEU A 320 6.59 5.27 3.94
CA LEU A 320 7.78 4.74 3.28
C LEU A 320 7.62 4.72 1.75
N PHE A 321 6.43 4.35 1.26
CA PHE A 321 6.14 4.45 -0.16
C PHE A 321 6.18 5.89 -0.68
N TYR A 322 5.66 6.85 0.09
CA TYR A 322 5.70 8.26 -0.32
C TYR A 322 7.12 8.81 -0.38
N GLU A 323 7.96 8.43 0.58
CA GLU A 323 9.31 8.96 0.72
C GLU A 323 10.34 8.24 -0.16
N GLN A 324 10.18 6.93 -0.38
CA GLN A 324 11.16 6.10 -1.09
C GLN A 324 10.64 5.51 -2.40
N ASN A 325 9.33 5.52 -2.62
CA ASN A 325 8.65 4.78 -3.69
C ASN A 325 8.92 3.28 -3.69
N SER A 326 9.20 2.68 -2.53
CA SER A 326 9.25 1.21 -2.40
C SER A 326 7.89 0.66 -1.99
N LEU A 327 7.35 -0.24 -2.83
CA LEU A 327 6.12 -1.00 -2.56
C LEU A 327 6.34 -2.18 -1.63
N GLU A 328 7.57 -2.52 -1.26
CA GLU A 328 7.86 -3.81 -0.60
C GLU A 328 6.99 -4.04 0.65
N LEU A 329 6.92 -3.06 1.56
CA LEU A 329 6.12 -3.17 2.78
C LEU A 329 4.61 -3.19 2.48
N LEU A 330 4.12 -2.34 1.56
CA LEU A 330 2.72 -2.36 1.15
C LEU A 330 2.33 -3.69 0.50
N LYS A 331 3.25 -4.29 -0.27
CA LYS A 331 3.07 -5.60 -0.90
C LYS A 331 2.97 -6.71 0.15
N GLN A 332 3.84 -6.69 1.16
CA GLN A 332 3.80 -7.66 2.25
C GLN A 332 2.46 -7.59 3.00
N LEU A 333 2.06 -6.39 3.42
CA LEU A 333 0.76 -6.16 4.08
C LEU A 333 -0.41 -6.57 3.18
N PHE A 334 -0.34 -6.28 1.88
CA PHE A 334 -1.37 -6.69 0.92
C PHE A 334 -1.54 -8.23 0.88
N ILE A 335 -0.43 -8.97 0.79
CA ILE A 335 -0.47 -10.44 0.75
C ILE A 335 -1.08 -10.99 2.04
N GLU A 336 -0.61 -10.50 3.19
CA GLU A 336 -1.11 -10.92 4.51
C GLU A 336 -2.61 -10.66 4.66
N GLN A 337 -3.07 -9.47 4.26
CA GLN A 337 -4.49 -9.12 4.35
C GLN A 337 -5.36 -9.87 3.35
N PHE A 338 -4.84 -10.19 2.16
CA PHE A 338 -5.55 -11.02 1.19
C PHE A 338 -5.77 -12.43 1.72
N GLU A 339 -4.73 -13.05 2.27
CA GLU A 339 -4.84 -14.38 2.85
C GLU A 339 -5.69 -14.41 4.11
N PHE A 340 -5.57 -13.37 4.94
CA PHE A 340 -6.45 -13.20 6.09
C PHE A 340 -7.92 -13.17 5.65
N ALA A 341 -8.25 -12.43 4.58
CA ALA A 341 -9.61 -12.39 4.04
C ALA A 341 -10.08 -13.75 3.51
N VAL A 342 -9.23 -14.48 2.79
CA VAL A 342 -9.57 -15.84 2.31
C VAL A 342 -9.84 -16.80 3.46
N ASN A 343 -9.06 -16.70 4.55
CA ASN A 343 -9.13 -17.63 5.67
C ASN A 343 -10.31 -17.37 6.63
N ASN A 344 -10.75 -16.12 6.76
CA ASN A 344 -11.69 -15.71 7.81
C ASN A 344 -13.10 -15.35 7.31
N TYR A 345 -13.30 -15.30 5.99
CA TYR A 345 -14.56 -14.93 5.35
C TYR A 345 -14.93 -15.96 4.30
N PHE A 346 -16.21 -15.95 3.96
CA PHE A 346 -16.79 -16.82 2.95
C PHE A 346 -16.56 -18.30 3.25
N GLY A 347 -16.31 -18.69 4.50
CA GLY A 347 -15.89 -20.04 4.94
C GLY A 347 -17.01 -20.92 5.45
#